data_AF-A0A2M9JL32-F1
#
_entry.id   AF-A0A2M9JL32-F1
#
_cell.length_a   1.000
_cell.length_b   1.000
_cell.length_c   1.000
_cell.angle_alpha   90.00
_cell.angle_beta   90.00
_cell.angle_gamma   90.00
#
_symmetry.space_group_name_H-M   'P 1'
#
loop_
_entity.id
_entity.type
_entity.pdbx_description
1 polymer ?
#
loop_
_entity_poly.entity_id
_entity_poly.type
_entity_poly.pdbx_seq_one_letter_code
_entity_poly.pdbx_strand_id
1 'polypeptide(L)'
;MFEARHSMDAPTTTSADSGSGGGGGWFTPRKAPPTGPGTNQDTPSEGRKVTPIRPVGRPERISDDHAETVPAQSPAPAAEAAPAPQYVSAPGPRPRQAAPGGNARPTQPGPVATARPHAAQHGQGSSPAYPPHSAPPAPEPTADATPRPAPAPEASPDARLIRRTLEEVGPDADKVTSYFYALLFVRHPELRPLFPASMDTQRDRLLKALLTAAEHADNKSVLVPYLQNLGRGHRKYGTQPEHYPAVGECLIGALTRYATTTWDPETEAAWVRTYTTISQVMIDASAADELRAPAWWYGEVVSHDLRTPDIAVVTVRPDQPYPFLAGQYTSLETPWWPRIWRHYSFASAPRSDGLLSFHVKAVPAGWVSNALVHRARPGDVIRLGSPSGSMTVDHSSDSGLLCLGGGTGIAPIKALVEDVAEHGQRRPVEVFYGARTDHDLYDIDTMLRLQQTHPWLAVRPIVDQQAHLQLPDAVREYGPWNEYDAYLSGPPGMIRNGVDALRDIGIPVDRIRHDSVEELVATGN
;
A
#
# COMPACT_ATOMS: atom_id res chain seq x y z
N MET A 1 -44.67 -33.37 55.52
CA MET A 1 -45.10 -34.39 54.54
C MET A 1 -45.36 -33.64 53.24
N PHE A 2 -44.78 -34.15 52.15
CA PHE A 2 -44.28 -33.42 50.98
C PHE A 2 -45.27 -32.57 50.16
N GLU A 3 -44.68 -31.55 49.54
CA GLU A 3 -45.25 -30.36 48.90
C GLU A 3 -45.92 -30.58 47.52
N ALA A 4 -46.81 -29.62 47.24
CA ALA A 4 -47.57 -29.43 46.03
C ALA A 4 -46.86 -28.48 45.04
N ARG A 5 -47.26 -28.61 43.78
CA ARG A 5 -46.95 -27.77 42.61
C ARG A 5 -47.35 -26.29 42.83
N HIS A 6 -46.51 -25.33 42.44
CA HIS A 6 -46.77 -24.28 41.42
C HIS A 6 -45.64 -23.22 41.35
N SER A 7 -45.21 -22.94 40.11
CA SER A 7 -44.84 -21.65 39.48
C SER A 7 -44.09 -20.53 40.23
N MET A 8 -42.96 -20.09 39.65
CA MET A 8 -42.50 -18.69 39.53
C MET A 8 -41.37 -18.67 38.48
N ASP A 9 -41.61 -18.17 37.27
CA ASP A 9 -41.45 -16.76 36.82
C ASP A 9 -40.00 -16.26 36.83
N ALA A 10 -39.40 -16.24 35.64
CA ALA A 10 -38.18 -15.50 35.33
C ALA A 10 -38.55 -14.18 34.64
N PRO A 11 -37.91 -13.05 34.97
CA PRO A 11 -38.31 -11.74 34.46
C PRO A 11 -37.88 -11.52 33.01
N THR A 12 -38.84 -11.07 32.22
CA THR A 12 -38.72 -10.51 30.87
C THR A 12 -38.05 -9.14 30.93
N THR A 13 -37.07 -8.87 30.06
CA THR A 13 -36.85 -7.51 29.52
C THR A 13 -36.71 -7.56 28.00
N THR A 14 -37.60 -6.80 27.40
CA THR A 14 -37.90 -6.47 26.01
C THR A 14 -36.68 -6.06 25.18
N SER A 15 -36.44 -6.72 24.05
CA SER A 15 -35.64 -6.18 22.94
C SER A 15 -36.59 -5.56 21.92
N ALA A 16 -36.50 -4.23 21.78
CA ALA A 16 -37.19 -3.46 20.76
C ALA A 16 -36.26 -3.24 19.56
N ASP A 17 -36.90 -3.21 18.38
CA ASP A 17 -36.40 -2.88 17.05
C ASP A 17 -35.32 -1.79 16.97
N SER A 18 -34.30 -2.04 16.15
CA SER A 18 -33.68 -0.98 15.36
C SER A 18 -33.26 -1.53 13.99
N GLY A 19 -34.00 -1.09 12.99
CA GLY A 19 -33.93 -1.41 11.56
C GLY A 19 -32.54 -1.50 10.95
N SER A 20 -32.40 -2.59 10.19
CA SER A 20 -31.41 -2.83 9.15
C SER A 20 -31.70 -1.99 7.90
N GLY A 21 -30.67 -1.37 7.35
CA GLY A 21 -30.59 -0.95 5.95
C GLY A 21 -29.11 -0.99 5.56
N GLY A 22 -28.65 -1.67 4.52
CA GLY A 22 -29.31 -2.27 3.37
C GLY A 22 -28.31 -2.14 2.22
N GLY A 23 -27.38 -3.08 2.12
CA GLY A 23 -26.36 -3.12 1.07
C GLY A 23 -26.95 -3.54 -0.27
N GLY A 24 -26.87 -2.66 -1.26
CA GLY A 24 -27.40 -2.88 -2.60
C GLY A 24 -26.43 -3.68 -3.49
N GLY A 25 -26.85 -4.89 -3.86
CA GLY A 25 -26.21 -5.72 -4.87
C GLY A 25 -26.35 -5.15 -6.28
N TRP A 26 -25.35 -5.46 -7.11
CA TRP A 26 -25.27 -5.09 -8.51
C TRP A 26 -26.21 -5.97 -9.33
N PHE A 27 -27.25 -5.38 -9.96
CA PHE A 27 -27.83 -5.70 -11.28
C PHE A 27 -29.21 -5.01 -11.45
N THR A 28 -29.46 -4.44 -12.64
CA THR A 28 -30.75 -4.05 -13.31
C THR A 28 -31.20 -2.56 -13.35
N PRO A 29 -31.94 -2.13 -14.42
CA PRO A 29 -31.77 -0.84 -15.08
C PRO A 29 -32.76 0.27 -14.66
N ARG A 30 -32.36 1.52 -14.95
CA ARG A 30 -33.06 2.77 -14.64
C ARG A 30 -34.33 3.00 -15.48
N LYS A 31 -35.37 3.55 -14.83
CA LYS A 31 -36.33 4.50 -15.41
C LYS A 31 -36.51 5.70 -14.46
N ALA A 32 -36.50 6.90 -15.02
CA ALA A 32 -36.55 8.19 -14.32
C ALA A 32 -37.99 8.59 -13.92
N PRO A 33 -38.17 9.45 -12.89
CA PRO A 33 -39.45 10.10 -12.59
C PRO A 33 -39.51 11.56 -13.09
N PRO A 34 -40.73 12.13 -13.28
CA PRO A 34 -40.92 13.54 -13.63
C PRO A 34 -41.17 14.45 -12.41
N THR A 35 -41.16 15.76 -12.72
CA THR A 35 -41.03 16.98 -11.91
C THR A 35 -42.32 17.60 -11.35
N GLY A 36 -42.19 18.31 -10.22
CA GLY A 36 -42.82 19.62 -9.90
C GLY A 36 -44.08 19.64 -9.01
N PRO A 37 -44.60 20.84 -8.62
CA PRO A 37 -43.95 21.90 -7.82
C PRO A 37 -44.88 22.61 -6.77
N GLY A 38 -44.34 23.55 -5.97
CA GLY A 38 -45.05 24.67 -5.30
C GLY A 38 -45.17 24.57 -3.77
N THR A 39 -45.22 25.63 -2.95
CA THR A 39 -45.21 27.10 -3.10
C THR A 39 -45.20 27.76 -1.70
N ASN A 40 -44.44 28.86 -1.56
CA ASN A 40 -44.68 30.14 -0.85
C ASN A 40 -45.04 30.32 0.65
N GLN A 41 -44.34 31.33 1.24
CA GLN A 41 -44.78 32.44 2.14
C GLN A 41 -45.20 32.11 3.59
N ASP A 42 -45.04 32.94 4.63
CA ASP A 42 -44.43 34.27 4.86
C ASP A 42 -44.19 34.45 6.39
N THR A 43 -43.33 35.43 6.73
CA THR A 43 -42.80 35.94 8.04
C THR A 43 -43.82 36.53 9.07
N PRO A 44 -43.45 37.29 10.15
CA PRO A 44 -42.45 37.18 11.25
C PRO A 44 -43.02 37.51 12.67
N SER A 45 -42.25 37.39 13.77
CA SER A 45 -42.29 38.37 14.91
C SER A 45 -41.11 38.24 15.89
N GLU A 46 -40.79 39.37 16.52
CA GLU A 46 -39.58 39.78 17.24
C GLU A 46 -39.45 39.28 18.70
N GLY A 47 -38.26 39.43 19.31
CA GLY A 47 -38.21 39.90 20.71
C GLY A 47 -37.22 39.30 21.74
N ARG A 48 -35.91 39.60 21.60
CA ARG A 48 -35.06 40.32 22.61
C ARG A 48 -34.56 39.64 23.94
N LYS A 49 -33.20 39.60 24.06
CA LYS A 49 -32.25 39.72 25.24
C LYS A 49 -32.10 38.52 26.22
N VAL A 50 -30.92 37.88 26.45
CA VAL A 50 -29.58 38.28 27.00
C VAL A 50 -29.69 38.80 28.46
N THR A 51 -29.10 38.23 29.54
CA THR A 51 -27.67 37.99 29.92
C THR A 51 -27.55 37.02 31.16
N PRO A 52 -26.34 36.61 31.66
CA PRO A 52 -26.03 35.39 32.43
C PRO A 52 -25.77 35.59 33.94
N ILE A 53 -25.55 34.49 34.69
CA ILE A 53 -25.01 34.48 36.07
C ILE A 53 -23.97 33.36 36.25
N ARG A 54 -22.88 33.66 36.97
CA ARG A 54 -21.75 32.82 37.41
C ARG A 54 -21.63 32.94 38.96
N PRO A 55 -20.63 32.35 39.67
CA PRO A 55 -20.67 31.13 40.48
C PRO A 55 -20.47 31.33 42.01
N VAL A 56 -20.68 30.27 42.81
CA VAL A 56 -20.30 30.12 44.25
C VAL A 56 -20.07 28.61 44.49
N GLY A 57 -19.17 28.05 45.29
CA GLY A 57 -18.18 28.46 46.30
C GLY A 57 -17.76 27.18 47.08
N ARG A 58 -16.51 27.12 47.57
CA ARG A 58 -15.90 26.02 48.35
C ARG A 58 -16.41 25.98 49.81
N PRO A 59 -16.22 24.87 50.56
CA PRO A 59 -15.45 24.97 51.82
C PRO A 59 -14.43 23.82 52.07
N GLU A 60 -13.55 24.04 53.06
CA GLU A 60 -12.33 23.29 53.41
C GLU A 60 -12.47 22.19 54.49
N ARG A 61 -11.48 21.27 54.48
CA ARG A 61 -10.82 20.39 55.49
C ARG A 61 -11.38 20.15 56.91
N ILE A 62 -11.22 18.89 57.37
CA ILE A 62 -10.75 18.33 58.70
C ILE A 62 -10.73 16.78 58.52
N SER A 63 -9.58 16.09 58.38
CA SER A 63 -8.79 15.31 59.38
C SER A 63 -9.54 14.24 60.20
N ASP A 64 -9.33 12.94 59.93
CA ASP A 64 -8.50 12.01 60.73
C ASP A 64 -8.79 10.52 60.43
N ASP A 65 -7.70 9.74 60.46
CA ASP A 65 -7.51 8.30 60.71
C ASP A 65 -8.62 7.27 60.43
N HIS A 66 -8.29 6.27 59.60
CA HIS A 66 -8.03 4.90 60.10
C HIS A 66 -7.42 4.01 59.00
N ALA A 67 -6.36 3.32 59.39
CA ALA A 67 -5.59 2.37 58.60
C ALA A 67 -6.34 1.06 58.35
N GLU A 68 -6.21 0.50 57.15
CA GLU A 68 -6.34 -0.94 56.95
C GLU A 68 -5.31 -1.47 55.95
N THR A 69 -4.63 -2.50 56.41
CA THR A 69 -3.42 -3.16 55.94
C THR A 69 -3.59 -3.93 54.63
N VAL A 70 -2.67 -3.72 53.68
CA VAL A 70 -2.44 -4.59 52.51
C VAL A 70 -1.23 -5.49 52.82
N PRO A 71 -1.30 -6.82 52.62
CA PRO A 71 -0.22 -7.72 53.00
C PRO A 71 0.96 -7.67 52.01
N ALA A 72 2.17 -7.60 52.58
CA ALA A 72 3.44 -7.65 51.90
C ALA A 72 3.73 -9.05 51.33
N GLN A 73 4.16 -9.11 50.07
CA GLN A 73 4.84 -10.28 49.49
C GLN A 73 6.36 -10.09 49.58
N SER A 74 7.02 -11.07 50.19
CA SER A 74 8.48 -11.14 50.32
C SER A 74 9.20 -11.34 48.98
N PRO A 75 10.45 -10.86 48.84
CA PRO A 75 11.19 -10.90 47.59
C PRO A 75 11.80 -12.28 47.31
N ALA A 76 11.75 -12.69 46.04
CA ALA A 76 12.46 -13.85 45.51
C ALA A 76 13.98 -13.58 45.38
N PRO A 77 14.84 -14.63 45.43
CA PRO A 77 16.28 -14.48 45.64
C PRO A 77 17.03 -13.98 44.39
N ALA A 78 18.13 -13.30 44.65
CA ALA A 78 19.05 -12.71 43.68
C ALA A 78 19.60 -13.75 42.69
N ALA A 79 19.43 -13.48 41.39
CA ALA A 79 20.11 -14.17 40.32
C ALA A 79 21.52 -13.59 40.14
N GLU A 80 22.50 -14.48 40.10
CA GLU A 80 23.92 -14.24 39.79
C GLU A 80 24.10 -13.38 38.54
N ALA A 81 24.92 -12.33 38.68
CA ALA A 81 25.36 -11.49 37.58
C ALA A 81 26.33 -12.27 36.67
N ALA A 82 25.92 -12.53 35.44
CA ALA A 82 26.83 -12.98 34.38
C ALA A 82 27.86 -11.87 34.06
N PRO A 83 29.13 -12.21 33.80
CA PRO A 83 30.18 -11.21 33.57
C PRO A 83 29.96 -10.49 32.22
N ALA A 84 30.19 -9.18 32.23
CA ALA A 84 30.15 -8.34 31.04
C ALA A 84 31.14 -8.82 29.96
N PRO A 85 30.78 -8.86 28.67
CA PRO A 85 31.73 -9.14 27.62
C PRO A 85 32.75 -8.00 27.51
N GLN A 86 34.03 -8.36 27.57
CA GLN A 86 35.16 -7.45 27.35
C GLN A 86 35.12 -6.91 25.91
N TYR A 87 34.93 -5.60 25.77
CA TYR A 87 35.11 -4.89 24.51
C TYR A 87 36.60 -4.95 24.12
N VAL A 88 36.93 -5.74 23.10
CA VAL A 88 38.20 -5.62 22.39
C VAL A 88 38.05 -4.47 21.39
N SER A 89 38.71 -3.35 21.68
CA SER A 89 38.76 -2.18 20.81
C SER A 89 39.41 -2.53 19.47
N ALA A 90 38.65 -2.41 18.37
CA ALA A 90 39.20 -2.48 17.02
C ALA A 90 40.03 -1.20 16.72
N PRO A 91 41.19 -1.32 16.05
CA PRO A 91 42.05 -0.18 15.77
C PRO A 91 41.45 0.70 14.67
N GLY A 92 41.36 2.00 14.96
CA GLY A 92 40.86 3.01 14.01
C GLY A 92 41.76 3.19 12.78
N PRO A 93 41.21 3.63 11.63
CA PRO A 93 41.99 3.84 10.42
C PRO A 93 42.87 5.09 10.57
N ARG A 94 44.19 4.92 10.39
CA ARG A 94 45.16 6.01 10.31
C ARG A 94 45.20 6.66 8.91
N PRO A 95 45.50 7.97 8.84
CA PRO A 95 45.41 8.77 7.61
C PRO A 95 46.58 8.48 6.66
N ARG A 96 46.32 8.44 5.35
CA ARG A 96 47.37 8.43 4.32
C ARG A 96 47.93 9.83 4.13
N GLN A 97 49.16 10.04 4.62
CA GLN A 97 49.99 11.20 4.27
C GLN A 97 50.70 10.96 2.93
N ALA A 98 50.78 12.05 2.16
CA ALA A 98 51.51 12.18 0.90
C ALA A 98 52.96 12.65 1.12
N ALA A 99 53.85 12.35 0.15
CA ALA A 99 55.00 13.13 -0.38
C ALA A 99 56.10 12.20 -0.94
N PRO A 100 57.12 12.68 -1.71
CA PRO A 100 57.22 13.78 -2.69
C PRO A 100 57.88 13.34 -4.04
N GLY A 101 57.66 14.01 -5.19
CA GLY A 101 58.55 15.04 -5.81
C GLY A 101 59.68 14.43 -6.68
N GLY A 102 59.96 14.79 -7.95
CA GLY A 102 59.48 15.84 -8.85
C GLY A 102 60.19 15.85 -10.22
N ASN A 103 59.84 16.87 -11.05
CA ASN A 103 60.53 17.48 -12.22
C ASN A 103 60.92 16.58 -13.43
N ALA A 104 60.76 16.94 -14.72
CA ALA A 104 60.68 18.25 -15.39
C ALA A 104 59.99 18.16 -16.78
N ARG A 105 59.46 19.31 -17.23
CA ARG A 105 58.98 19.71 -18.58
C ARG A 105 60.19 20.03 -19.52
N PRO A 106 60.00 20.54 -20.77
CA PRO A 106 59.16 20.12 -21.91
C PRO A 106 59.98 20.03 -23.23
N THR A 107 59.48 19.33 -24.27
CA THR A 107 59.83 19.66 -25.67
C THR A 107 58.68 19.40 -26.63
N GLN A 108 58.63 20.25 -27.66
CA GLN A 108 57.55 20.55 -28.60
C GLN A 108 57.44 19.56 -29.79
N PRO A 109 56.38 19.70 -30.62
CA PRO A 109 55.87 18.64 -31.49
C PRO A 109 56.33 18.75 -32.96
N GLY A 110 56.18 17.65 -33.69
CA GLY A 110 56.30 17.61 -35.15
C GLY A 110 55.59 16.38 -35.76
N PRO A 111 55.13 16.47 -37.03
CA PRO A 111 53.88 15.84 -37.50
C PRO A 111 54.07 14.86 -38.70
N VAL A 112 53.08 14.02 -39.01
CA VAL A 112 52.72 13.47 -40.37
C VAL A 112 51.34 12.79 -40.20
N ALA A 113 50.20 13.11 -40.83
CA ALA A 113 49.79 13.44 -42.21
C ALA A 113 49.61 12.22 -43.17
N THR A 114 48.36 11.77 -43.27
CA THR A 114 47.57 11.45 -44.50
C THR A 114 48.20 10.77 -45.72
N ALA A 115 47.54 9.74 -46.26
CA ALA A 115 47.47 9.54 -47.72
C ALA A 115 46.24 8.74 -48.17
N ARG A 116 45.75 9.14 -49.35
CA ARG A 116 44.53 8.78 -50.10
C ARG A 116 44.91 7.82 -51.29
N PRO A 117 43.96 7.41 -52.17
CA PRO A 117 44.00 6.17 -52.97
C PRO A 117 44.61 6.32 -54.38
N HIS A 118 44.93 5.20 -55.07
CA HIS A 118 44.65 4.88 -56.51
C HIS A 118 45.48 3.69 -57.09
N ALA A 119 44.93 3.11 -58.19
CA ALA A 119 45.51 2.25 -59.26
C ALA A 119 45.49 0.71 -59.05
N ALA A 120 44.69 -0.08 -59.80
CA ALA A 120 44.84 -0.62 -61.19
C ALA A 120 45.88 -1.79 -61.25
N GLN A 121 45.65 -3.01 -61.79
CA GLN A 121 45.19 -3.44 -63.12
C GLN A 121 44.95 -4.99 -63.20
N HIS A 122 44.09 -5.40 -64.17
CA HIS A 122 44.07 -6.59 -65.09
C HIS A 122 44.17 -8.04 -64.57
N GLY A 123 43.47 -9.06 -65.11
CA GLY A 123 42.56 -9.28 -66.27
C GLY A 123 41.78 -10.61 -66.02
N GLN A 124 40.90 -11.21 -66.84
CA GLN A 124 40.55 -11.17 -68.27
C GLN A 124 39.11 -11.75 -68.42
N GLY A 125 38.41 -11.48 -69.54
CA GLY A 125 37.30 -12.31 -70.03
C GLY A 125 36.12 -11.54 -70.64
N SER A 126 35.82 -11.80 -71.92
CA SER A 126 35.10 -10.95 -72.86
C SER A 126 33.56 -11.09 -72.92
N SER A 127 32.91 -9.99 -73.34
CA SER A 127 31.56 -9.66 -73.90
C SER A 127 30.69 -10.76 -74.59
N PRO A 128 29.38 -10.53 -74.94
CA PRO A 128 28.68 -9.24 -75.10
C PRO A 128 27.23 -9.11 -74.54
N ALA A 129 26.76 -7.85 -74.57
CA ALA A 129 25.46 -7.34 -74.14
C ALA A 129 24.28 -7.65 -75.09
N TYR A 130 23.07 -7.69 -74.51
CA TYR A 130 21.76 -7.52 -75.17
C TYR A 130 20.92 -6.49 -74.37
N PRO A 131 20.02 -5.72 -75.01
CA PRO A 131 19.35 -4.54 -74.45
C PRO A 131 18.15 -4.86 -73.53
N PRO A 132 17.65 -3.89 -72.73
CA PRO A 132 16.68 -4.14 -71.67
C PRO A 132 15.24 -4.21 -72.20
N HIS A 133 14.49 -5.22 -71.76
CA HIS A 133 13.03 -5.25 -71.85
C HIS A 133 12.41 -5.00 -70.47
N SER A 134 11.49 -4.04 -70.44
CA SER A 134 10.72 -3.56 -69.30
C SER A 134 9.96 -4.67 -68.58
N ALA A 135 10.09 -4.73 -67.24
CA ALA A 135 9.30 -5.63 -66.39
C ALA A 135 7.88 -5.07 -66.15
N PRO A 136 6.84 -5.92 -66.13
CA PRO A 136 5.45 -5.51 -65.84
C PRO A 136 5.24 -5.21 -64.34
N PRO A 137 4.24 -4.38 -63.98
CA PRO A 137 3.98 -3.97 -62.60
C PRO A 137 3.52 -5.13 -61.71
N ALA A 138 3.97 -5.11 -60.46
CA ALA A 138 3.65 -6.09 -59.42
C ALA A 138 2.15 -6.08 -59.07
N PRO A 139 1.56 -7.23 -58.71
CA PRO A 139 0.15 -7.32 -58.33
C PRO A 139 -0.10 -6.67 -56.97
N GLU A 140 -1.26 -6.01 -56.84
CA GLU A 140 -1.74 -5.34 -55.62
C GLU A 140 -1.85 -6.31 -54.44
N PRO A 141 -1.56 -5.86 -53.20
CA PRO A 141 -1.65 -6.70 -52.02
C PRO A 141 -3.12 -7.06 -51.72
N THR A 142 -3.40 -8.35 -51.76
CA THR A 142 -4.64 -8.94 -51.25
C THR A 142 -4.85 -8.55 -49.80
N ALA A 143 -6.04 -8.00 -49.49
CA ALA A 143 -6.48 -7.69 -48.15
C ALA A 143 -6.29 -8.91 -47.22
N ASP A 144 -5.35 -8.78 -46.30
CA ASP A 144 -4.98 -9.81 -45.36
C ASP A 144 -6.13 -10.01 -44.36
N ALA A 145 -6.63 -11.24 -44.30
CA ALA A 145 -7.65 -11.64 -43.35
C ALA A 145 -7.06 -11.52 -41.94
N THR A 146 -7.61 -10.63 -41.12
CA THR A 146 -7.23 -10.50 -39.72
C THR A 146 -7.37 -11.89 -39.06
N PRO A 147 -6.31 -12.45 -38.44
CA PRO A 147 -6.43 -13.74 -37.79
C PRO A 147 -7.49 -13.65 -36.71
N ARG A 148 -8.54 -14.46 -36.82
CA ARG A 148 -9.53 -14.63 -35.77
C ARG A 148 -8.78 -14.99 -34.47
N PRO A 149 -9.03 -14.30 -33.34
CA PRO A 149 -8.35 -14.60 -32.09
C PRO A 149 -8.50 -16.10 -31.79
N ALA A 150 -7.38 -16.73 -31.42
CA ALA A 150 -7.39 -18.14 -31.04
C ALA A 150 -8.42 -18.34 -29.92
N PRO A 151 -9.20 -19.45 -29.94
CA PRO A 151 -10.10 -19.76 -28.85
C PRO A 151 -9.31 -19.82 -27.54
N ALA A 152 -9.88 -19.27 -26.46
CA ALA A 152 -9.28 -19.35 -25.15
C ALA A 152 -8.95 -20.83 -24.83
N PRO A 153 -7.78 -21.13 -24.25
CA PRO A 153 -7.42 -22.51 -23.95
C PRO A 153 -8.52 -23.16 -23.11
N GLU A 154 -8.91 -24.39 -23.49
CA GLU A 154 -9.92 -25.14 -22.73
C GLU A 154 -9.45 -25.33 -21.29
N ALA A 155 -10.37 -25.12 -20.34
CA ALA A 155 -10.05 -25.26 -18.92
C ALA A 155 -9.61 -26.70 -18.61
N SER A 156 -8.57 -26.86 -17.80
CA SER A 156 -8.07 -28.17 -17.40
C SER A 156 -9.15 -28.96 -16.63
N PRO A 157 -9.07 -30.31 -16.59
CA PRO A 157 -9.97 -31.12 -15.77
C PRO A 157 -10.07 -30.62 -14.33
N ASP A 158 -8.93 -30.34 -13.69
CA ASP A 158 -8.86 -29.83 -12.31
C ASP A 158 -9.52 -28.44 -12.19
N ALA A 159 -9.25 -27.53 -13.12
CA ALA A 159 -9.87 -26.20 -13.10
C ALA A 159 -11.40 -26.24 -13.26
N ARG A 160 -11.94 -27.20 -14.03
CA ARG A 160 -13.39 -27.40 -14.15
C ARG A 160 -14.02 -27.89 -12.85
N LEU A 161 -13.39 -28.86 -12.19
CA LEU A 161 -13.87 -29.39 -10.90
C LEU A 161 -13.84 -28.31 -9.81
N ILE A 162 -12.75 -27.55 -9.74
CA ILE A 162 -12.57 -26.44 -8.79
C ILE A 162 -13.61 -25.35 -9.03
N ARG A 163 -13.80 -24.91 -10.29
CA ARG A 163 -14.79 -23.88 -10.62
C ARG A 163 -16.20 -24.31 -10.24
N ARG A 164 -16.57 -25.56 -10.55
CA ARG A 164 -17.89 -26.12 -10.18
C ARG A 164 -18.08 -26.16 -8.66
N THR A 165 -17.05 -26.54 -7.91
CA THR A 165 -17.06 -26.52 -6.44
C THR A 165 -17.29 -25.10 -5.92
N LEU A 166 -16.58 -24.11 -6.47
CA LEU A 166 -16.68 -22.70 -6.05
C LEU A 166 -18.02 -22.06 -6.40
N GLU A 167 -18.59 -22.40 -7.57
CA GLU A 167 -19.94 -21.99 -7.96
C GLU A 167 -21.00 -22.53 -6.99
N GLU A 168 -20.85 -23.77 -6.51
CA GLU A 168 -21.77 -24.35 -5.52
C GLU A 168 -21.67 -23.65 -4.16
N VAL A 169 -20.46 -23.42 -3.65
CA VAL A 169 -20.28 -22.83 -2.30
C VAL A 169 -20.43 -21.32 -2.27
N GLY A 170 -20.39 -20.65 -3.43
CA GLY A 170 -20.44 -19.19 -3.56
C GLY A 170 -21.58 -18.51 -2.78
N PRO A 171 -22.84 -18.99 -2.86
CA PRO A 171 -23.96 -18.43 -2.08
C PRO A 171 -23.80 -18.52 -0.56
N ASP A 172 -23.00 -19.47 -0.06
CA ASP A 172 -22.75 -19.73 1.36
C ASP A 172 -21.29 -19.47 1.76
N ALA A 173 -20.56 -18.65 0.98
CA ALA A 173 -19.11 -18.49 1.14
C ALA A 173 -18.71 -18.02 2.56
N ASP A 174 -19.48 -17.12 3.17
CA ASP A 174 -19.25 -16.66 4.55
C ASP A 174 -19.32 -17.82 5.57
N LYS A 175 -20.21 -18.78 5.36
CA LYS A 175 -20.35 -19.97 6.22
C LYS A 175 -19.19 -20.93 6.01
N VAL A 176 -18.76 -21.13 4.75
CA VAL A 176 -17.61 -21.96 4.40
C VAL A 176 -16.34 -21.40 5.04
N THR A 177 -16.09 -20.10 4.90
CA THR A 177 -14.93 -19.41 5.50
C THR A 177 -14.99 -19.42 7.02
N SER A 178 -16.16 -19.20 7.63
CA SER A 178 -16.32 -19.27 9.08
C SER A 178 -16.04 -20.66 9.62
N TYR A 179 -16.52 -21.70 8.93
CA TYR A 179 -16.27 -23.10 9.29
C TYR A 179 -14.80 -23.47 9.11
N PHE A 180 -14.14 -23.02 8.02
CA PHE A 180 -12.71 -23.18 7.81
C PHE A 180 -11.89 -22.65 9.00
N TYR A 181 -12.14 -21.42 9.45
CA TYR A 181 -11.40 -20.84 10.57
C TYR A 181 -11.71 -21.52 11.90
N ALA A 182 -12.98 -21.91 12.11
CA ALA A 182 -13.35 -22.68 13.29
C ALA A 182 -12.58 -24.02 13.31
N LEU A 183 -12.51 -24.71 12.18
CA LEU A 183 -11.79 -25.96 12.04
C LEU A 183 -10.28 -25.77 12.27
N LEU A 184 -9.70 -24.73 11.67
CA LEU A 184 -8.28 -24.38 11.82
C LEU A 184 -7.91 -24.14 13.28
N PHE A 185 -8.65 -23.31 14.00
CA PHE A 185 -8.30 -22.97 15.38
C PHE A 185 -8.68 -24.05 16.40
N VAL A 186 -9.58 -24.97 16.07
CA VAL A 186 -9.87 -26.14 16.90
C VAL A 186 -8.81 -27.23 16.72
N ARG A 187 -8.36 -27.49 15.48
CA ARG A 187 -7.37 -28.55 15.19
C ARG A 187 -5.92 -28.09 15.38
N HIS A 188 -5.66 -26.82 15.10
CA HIS A 188 -4.33 -26.20 15.08
C HIS A 188 -4.33 -24.89 15.90
N PRO A 189 -4.58 -24.95 17.22
CA PRO A 189 -4.67 -23.76 18.08
C PRO A 189 -3.37 -22.93 18.09
N GLU A 190 -2.21 -23.56 17.84
CA GLU A 190 -0.90 -22.92 17.71
C GLU A 190 -0.83 -21.89 16.56
N LEU A 191 -1.71 -21.98 15.57
CA LEU A 191 -1.74 -21.04 14.45
C LEU A 191 -2.49 -19.75 14.79
N ARG A 192 -3.34 -19.73 15.82
CA ARG A 192 -4.15 -18.56 16.20
C ARG A 192 -3.34 -17.25 16.36
N PRO A 193 -2.13 -17.24 16.93
CA PRO A 193 -1.31 -16.02 17.07
C PRO A 193 -0.81 -15.42 15.75
N LEU A 194 -0.91 -16.13 14.62
CA LEU A 194 -0.58 -15.59 13.30
C LEU A 194 -1.69 -14.65 12.75
N PHE A 195 -2.89 -14.71 13.34
CA PHE A 195 -4.08 -14.01 12.89
C PHE A 195 -4.42 -12.84 13.82
N PRO A 196 -4.94 -11.71 13.30
CA PRO A 196 -5.48 -10.63 14.12
C PRO A 196 -6.57 -11.07 15.10
N ALA A 197 -6.82 -10.25 16.12
CA ALA A 197 -7.90 -10.50 17.08
C ALA A 197 -9.28 -10.45 16.40
N SER A 198 -9.51 -9.43 15.56
CA SER A 198 -10.69 -9.34 14.70
C SER A 198 -10.44 -10.01 13.36
N MET A 199 -11.40 -10.83 12.94
CA MET A 199 -11.28 -11.72 11.78
C MET A 199 -12.13 -11.30 10.59
N ASP A 200 -13.04 -10.33 10.72
CA ASP A 200 -14.07 -10.05 9.70
C ASP A 200 -13.45 -9.70 8.35
N THR A 201 -12.55 -8.71 8.31
CA THR A 201 -11.82 -8.34 7.09
C THR A 201 -10.90 -9.44 6.57
N GLN A 202 -10.44 -10.34 7.45
CA GLN A 202 -9.55 -11.43 7.03
C GLN A 202 -10.31 -12.57 6.34
N ARG A 203 -11.55 -12.83 6.77
CA ARG A 203 -12.43 -13.82 6.13
C ARG A 203 -12.68 -13.47 4.67
N ASP A 204 -13.04 -12.22 4.40
CA ASP A 204 -13.28 -11.72 3.04
C ASP A 204 -12.04 -11.88 2.15
N ARG A 205 -10.84 -11.65 2.70
CA ARG A 205 -9.57 -11.73 1.97
C ARG A 205 -9.21 -13.16 1.59
N LEU A 206 -9.34 -14.11 2.51
CA LEU A 206 -9.06 -15.51 2.22
C LEU A 206 -9.95 -16.00 1.07
N LEU A 207 -11.25 -15.72 1.17
CA LEU A 207 -12.21 -16.08 0.13
C LEU A 207 -11.82 -15.47 -1.22
N LYS A 208 -11.55 -14.16 -1.25
CA LYS A 208 -11.12 -13.48 -2.47
C LYS A 208 -9.86 -14.09 -3.08
N ALA A 209 -8.83 -14.38 -2.26
CA ALA A 209 -7.58 -14.98 -2.73
C ALA A 209 -7.81 -16.39 -3.32
N LEU A 210 -8.65 -17.20 -2.68
CA LEU A 210 -9.02 -18.53 -3.19
C LEU A 210 -9.80 -18.44 -4.51
N LEU A 211 -10.75 -17.51 -4.60
CA LEU A 211 -11.52 -17.26 -5.82
C LEU A 211 -10.61 -16.80 -6.97
N THR A 212 -9.70 -15.85 -6.72
CA THR A 212 -8.73 -15.37 -7.71
C THR A 212 -7.78 -16.50 -8.15
N ALA A 213 -7.28 -17.30 -7.22
CA ALA A 213 -6.40 -18.43 -7.54
C ALA A 213 -7.12 -19.46 -8.44
N ALA A 214 -8.40 -19.70 -8.18
CA ALA A 214 -9.22 -20.61 -8.98
C ALA A 214 -9.63 -20.03 -10.34
N GLU A 215 -9.96 -18.75 -10.42
CA GLU A 215 -10.26 -18.05 -11.68
C GLU A 215 -9.07 -18.13 -12.64
N HIS A 216 -7.85 -18.03 -12.10
CA HIS A 216 -6.61 -18.08 -12.87
C HIS A 216 -5.88 -19.42 -12.81
N ALA A 217 -6.53 -20.51 -12.40
CA ALA A 217 -5.90 -21.83 -12.22
C ALA A 217 -5.12 -22.31 -13.45
N ASP A 218 -5.63 -22.05 -14.66
CA ASP A 218 -4.98 -22.41 -15.93
C ASP A 218 -4.09 -21.28 -16.52
N ASN A 219 -4.17 -20.07 -15.96
CA ASN A 219 -3.43 -18.90 -16.44
C ASN A 219 -2.16 -18.67 -15.60
N LYS A 220 -1.15 -19.52 -15.80
CA LYS A 220 0.10 -19.50 -15.03
C LYS A 220 0.86 -18.17 -15.08
N SER A 221 0.80 -17.44 -16.19
CA SER A 221 1.51 -16.15 -16.34
C SER A 221 0.94 -15.07 -15.43
N VAL A 222 -0.32 -15.19 -15.00
CA VAL A 222 -0.97 -14.31 -14.03
C VAL A 222 -0.89 -14.90 -12.62
N LEU A 223 -1.20 -16.18 -12.48
CA LEU A 223 -1.31 -16.82 -11.18
C LEU A 223 0.02 -16.93 -10.44
N VAL A 224 1.10 -17.32 -11.12
CA VAL A 224 2.40 -17.54 -10.46
C VAL A 224 2.95 -16.24 -9.87
N PRO A 225 3.03 -15.10 -10.60
CA PRO A 225 3.47 -13.84 -10.01
C PRO A 225 2.61 -13.39 -8.83
N TYR A 226 1.29 -13.57 -8.92
CA TYR A 226 0.36 -13.28 -7.83
C TYR A 226 0.67 -14.11 -6.57
N LEU A 227 0.81 -15.43 -6.71
CA LEU A 227 1.13 -16.33 -5.60
C LEU A 227 2.51 -16.08 -5.02
N GLN A 228 3.50 -15.76 -5.86
CA GLN A 228 4.82 -15.38 -5.39
C GLN A 228 4.77 -14.11 -4.53
N ASN A 229 3.96 -13.12 -4.94
CA ASN A 229 3.76 -11.91 -4.15
C ASN A 229 3.07 -12.21 -2.81
N LEU A 230 2.02 -13.03 -2.84
CA LEU A 230 1.31 -13.50 -1.66
C LEU A 230 2.25 -14.22 -0.68
N GLY A 231 3.10 -15.12 -1.19
CA GLY A 231 4.10 -15.85 -0.40
C GLY A 231 5.11 -14.93 0.29
N ARG A 232 5.63 -13.92 -0.43
CA ARG A 232 6.49 -12.88 0.18
C ARG A 232 5.74 -12.08 1.24
N GLY A 233 4.50 -11.67 0.94
CA GLY A 233 3.64 -10.91 1.85
C GLY A 233 3.33 -11.66 3.15
N HIS A 234 3.28 -13.00 3.10
CA HIS A 234 3.03 -13.86 4.26
C HIS A 234 4.15 -13.87 5.29
N ARG A 235 5.40 -13.55 4.89
CA ARG A 235 6.57 -13.56 5.77
C ARG A 235 6.37 -12.67 6.99
N LYS A 236 5.77 -11.49 6.82
CA LYS A 236 5.57 -10.52 7.92
C LYS A 236 4.64 -11.03 9.03
N TYR A 237 3.81 -12.03 8.75
CA TYR A 237 2.94 -12.66 9.75
C TYR A 237 3.64 -13.79 10.52
N GLY A 238 4.83 -14.21 10.09
CA GLY A 238 5.56 -15.35 10.65
C GLY A 238 5.09 -16.69 10.08
N THR A 239 4.49 -16.69 8.88
CA THR A 239 4.08 -17.93 8.20
C THR A 239 5.31 -18.75 7.81
N GLN A 240 5.29 -20.04 8.15
CA GLN A 240 6.35 -21.01 7.87
C GLN A 240 5.80 -22.16 7.00
N PRO A 241 6.67 -22.92 6.32
CA PRO A 241 6.26 -24.06 5.48
C PRO A 241 5.36 -25.05 6.21
N GLU A 242 5.60 -25.29 7.50
CA GLU A 242 4.86 -26.26 8.32
C GLU A 242 3.40 -25.85 8.59
N HIS A 243 3.05 -24.57 8.37
CA HIS A 243 1.68 -24.09 8.58
C HIS A 243 0.74 -24.40 7.39
N TYR A 244 1.28 -24.60 6.18
CA TYR A 244 0.47 -24.80 4.98
C TYR A 244 -0.33 -26.11 5.01
N PRO A 245 0.22 -27.28 5.40
CA PRO A 245 -0.56 -28.52 5.47
C PRO A 245 -1.83 -28.41 6.32
N ALA A 246 -1.75 -27.76 7.49
CA ALA A 246 -2.91 -27.52 8.37
C ALA A 246 -4.00 -26.67 7.71
N VAL A 247 -3.60 -25.63 6.96
CA VAL A 247 -4.52 -24.79 6.20
C VAL A 247 -5.18 -25.59 5.08
N GLY A 248 -4.41 -26.41 4.34
CA GLY A 248 -4.93 -27.29 3.29
C GLY A 248 -5.96 -28.28 3.80
N GLU A 249 -5.65 -28.98 4.89
CA GLU A 249 -6.57 -29.92 5.56
C GLU A 249 -7.89 -29.25 5.94
N CYS A 250 -7.82 -28.08 6.59
CA CYS A 250 -9.01 -27.38 7.05
C CYS A 250 -9.84 -26.80 5.89
N LEU A 251 -9.18 -26.34 4.82
CA LEU A 251 -9.86 -25.85 3.62
C LEU A 251 -10.64 -26.98 2.95
N ILE A 252 -10.00 -28.12 2.71
CA ILE A 252 -10.62 -29.30 2.12
C ILE A 252 -11.78 -29.77 3.01
N GLY A 253 -11.58 -29.85 4.33
CA GLY A 253 -12.64 -30.21 5.27
C GLY A 253 -13.84 -29.26 5.26
N ALA A 254 -13.62 -27.97 5.00
CA ALA A 254 -14.70 -27.01 4.81
C ALA A 254 -15.44 -27.24 3.48
N LEU A 255 -14.72 -27.47 2.39
CA LEU A 255 -15.32 -27.76 1.09
C LEU A 255 -16.13 -29.07 1.12
N THR A 256 -15.61 -30.14 1.72
CA THR A 256 -16.35 -31.41 1.91
C THR A 256 -17.68 -31.21 2.64
N ARG A 257 -17.74 -30.25 3.58
CA ARG A 257 -18.95 -29.97 4.36
C ARG A 257 -20.03 -29.21 3.60
N TYR A 258 -19.64 -28.37 2.64
CA TYR A 258 -20.55 -27.42 1.97
C TYR A 258 -20.78 -27.73 0.48
N ALA A 259 -19.82 -28.32 -0.22
CA ALA A 259 -19.93 -28.69 -1.64
C ALA A 259 -20.64 -30.04 -1.86
N THR A 260 -21.78 -30.25 -1.20
CA THR A 260 -22.40 -31.59 -1.09
C THR A 260 -22.84 -32.23 -2.41
N THR A 261 -23.02 -31.46 -3.48
CA THR A 261 -23.47 -31.95 -4.78
C THR A 261 -22.32 -32.16 -5.78
N THR A 262 -21.23 -31.41 -5.62
CA THR A 262 -20.07 -31.48 -6.52
C THR A 262 -18.90 -32.25 -5.94
N TRP A 263 -18.90 -32.55 -4.65
CA TRP A 263 -17.79 -33.21 -3.98
C TRP A 263 -17.77 -34.73 -4.19
N ASP A 264 -16.70 -35.22 -4.80
CA ASP A 264 -16.39 -36.63 -4.99
C ASP A 264 -14.85 -36.87 -4.86
N PRO A 265 -14.37 -38.13 -4.87
CA PRO A 265 -12.93 -38.40 -4.73
C PRO A 265 -12.04 -37.75 -5.80
N GLU A 266 -12.57 -37.55 -7.01
CA GLU A 266 -11.83 -36.89 -8.10
C GLU A 266 -11.68 -35.39 -7.83
N THR A 267 -12.75 -34.74 -7.38
CA THR A 267 -12.81 -33.33 -6.99
C THR A 267 -11.92 -33.06 -5.79
N GLU A 268 -11.95 -33.91 -4.77
CA GLU A 268 -11.05 -33.81 -3.62
C GLU A 268 -9.58 -33.91 -4.06
N ALA A 269 -9.25 -34.88 -4.91
CA ALA A 269 -7.89 -35.04 -5.42
C ALA A 269 -7.44 -33.83 -6.27
N ALA A 270 -8.34 -33.21 -7.03
CA ALA A 270 -8.07 -31.98 -7.77
C ALA A 270 -7.75 -30.81 -6.82
N TRP A 271 -8.56 -30.62 -5.76
CA TRP A 271 -8.29 -29.61 -4.74
C TRP A 271 -6.96 -29.83 -4.02
N VAL A 272 -6.64 -31.07 -3.66
CA VAL A 272 -5.34 -31.42 -3.04
C VAL A 272 -4.18 -31.03 -3.96
N ARG A 273 -4.21 -31.41 -5.24
CA ARG A 273 -3.16 -31.07 -6.22
C ARG A 273 -3.00 -29.57 -6.40
N THR A 274 -4.11 -28.85 -6.56
CA THR A 274 -4.08 -27.40 -6.75
C THR A 274 -3.60 -26.68 -5.51
N TYR A 275 -4.08 -27.04 -4.31
CA TYR A 275 -3.59 -26.47 -3.06
C TYR A 275 -2.10 -26.72 -2.86
N THR A 276 -1.63 -27.93 -3.14
CA THR A 276 -0.20 -28.29 -3.05
C THR A 276 0.64 -27.42 -3.99
N THR A 277 0.18 -27.21 -5.22
CA THR A 277 0.87 -26.35 -6.20
C THR A 277 0.90 -24.89 -5.72
N ILE A 278 -0.23 -24.38 -5.23
CA ILE A 278 -0.34 -23.01 -4.71
C ILE A 278 0.62 -22.79 -3.55
N SER A 279 0.54 -23.66 -2.54
CA SER A 279 1.37 -23.56 -1.33
C SER A 279 2.86 -23.69 -1.64
N GLN A 280 3.26 -24.59 -2.55
CA GLN A 280 4.66 -24.73 -2.94
C GLN A 280 5.21 -23.45 -3.60
N VAL A 281 4.46 -22.85 -4.53
CA VAL A 281 4.87 -21.57 -5.16
C VAL A 281 5.06 -20.47 -4.13
N MET A 282 4.17 -20.39 -3.13
CA MET A 282 4.26 -19.40 -2.05
C MET A 282 5.44 -19.67 -1.11
N ILE A 283 5.68 -20.93 -0.75
CA ILE A 283 6.81 -21.36 0.09
C ILE A 283 8.14 -21.04 -0.60
N ASP A 284 8.30 -21.41 -1.87
CA ASP A 284 9.52 -21.17 -2.64
C ASP A 284 9.81 -19.68 -2.79
N ALA A 285 8.77 -18.88 -3.04
CA ALA A 285 8.88 -17.43 -3.14
C ALA A 285 9.31 -16.80 -1.80
N SER A 286 8.75 -17.28 -0.68
CA SER A 286 9.12 -16.84 0.66
C SER A 286 10.58 -17.18 0.99
N ALA A 287 11.02 -18.43 0.72
CA ALA A 287 12.38 -18.88 0.97
C ALA A 287 13.40 -18.10 0.12
N ALA A 288 13.10 -17.84 -1.15
CA ALA A 288 13.96 -17.04 -2.01
C ALA A 288 14.08 -15.58 -1.56
N ASP A 289 13.01 -15.01 -0.99
CA ASP A 289 12.98 -13.64 -0.47
C ASP A 289 13.73 -13.51 0.87
N GLU A 290 13.71 -14.56 1.68
CA GLU A 290 14.44 -14.64 2.95
C GLU A 290 15.96 -14.49 2.80
N LEU A 291 16.51 -14.93 1.67
CA LEU A 291 17.93 -14.72 1.34
C LEU A 291 18.30 -13.26 1.09
N ARG A 292 17.32 -12.37 0.86
CA ARG A 292 17.54 -10.98 0.45
C ARG A 292 17.18 -9.96 1.53
N ALA A 293 16.15 -10.25 2.32
CA ALA A 293 15.61 -9.33 3.31
C ALA A 293 15.00 -10.08 4.50
N PRO A 294 14.99 -9.48 5.71
CA PRO A 294 14.22 -10.01 6.82
C PRO A 294 12.71 -10.00 6.52
N ALA A 295 11.91 -10.68 7.35
CA ALA A 295 10.45 -10.62 7.26
C ALA A 295 9.89 -9.24 7.62
N TRP A 296 10.62 -8.51 8.47
CA TRP A 296 10.31 -7.16 8.93
C TRP A 296 11.57 -6.54 9.58
N TRP A 297 11.56 -5.22 9.75
CA TRP A 297 12.51 -4.44 10.53
C TRP A 297 11.85 -3.98 11.82
N TYR A 298 12.61 -3.86 12.91
CA TYR A 298 12.14 -3.11 14.06
C TYR A 298 12.41 -1.62 13.85
N GLY A 299 11.46 -0.78 14.28
CA GLY A 299 11.58 0.66 14.24
C GLY A 299 11.28 1.25 15.61
N GLU A 300 12.24 1.95 16.20
CA GLU A 300 12.01 2.74 17.41
C GLU A 300 11.41 4.10 17.02
N VAL A 301 10.28 4.48 17.60
CA VAL A 301 9.77 5.85 17.49
C VAL A 301 10.75 6.77 18.21
N VAL A 302 11.34 7.73 17.50
CA VAL A 302 12.30 8.69 18.09
C VAL A 302 11.72 10.09 18.24
N SER A 303 10.68 10.41 17.47
CA SER A 303 9.94 11.66 17.58
C SER A 303 8.48 11.45 17.22
N HIS A 304 7.61 12.20 17.89
CA HIS A 304 6.17 12.24 17.65
C HIS A 304 5.72 13.70 17.73
N ASP A 305 5.26 14.23 16.61
CA ASP A 305 4.93 15.64 16.45
C ASP A 305 3.48 15.78 15.97
N LEU A 306 2.60 16.27 16.86
CA LEU A 306 1.18 16.44 16.58
C LEU A 306 0.96 17.75 15.80
N ARG A 307 0.60 17.64 14.52
CA ARG A 307 0.38 18.77 13.62
C ARG A 307 -1.03 19.33 13.67
N THR A 308 -1.99 18.45 13.85
CA THR A 308 -3.40 18.77 14.08
C THR A 308 -3.95 17.80 15.13
N PRO A 309 -5.15 18.01 15.70
CA PRO A 309 -5.73 17.04 16.61
C PRO A 309 -5.85 15.63 16.03
N ASP A 310 -5.89 15.47 14.70
CA ASP A 310 -6.03 14.19 14.00
C ASP A 310 -4.82 13.82 13.11
N ILE A 311 -3.73 14.59 13.09
CA ILE A 311 -2.55 14.31 12.25
C ILE A 311 -1.27 14.43 13.07
N ALA A 312 -0.43 13.38 13.01
CA ALA A 312 0.89 13.38 13.61
C ALA A 312 1.96 13.01 12.57
N VAL A 313 3.15 13.57 12.75
CA VAL A 313 4.38 13.13 12.08
C VAL A 313 5.15 12.25 13.06
N VAL A 314 5.37 11.00 12.68
CA VAL A 314 6.08 10.00 13.48
C VAL A 314 7.41 9.71 12.82
N THR A 315 8.51 10.00 13.52
CA THR A 315 9.87 9.69 13.06
C THR A 315 10.35 8.41 13.74
N VAL A 316 10.91 7.51 12.94
CA VAL A 316 11.26 6.15 13.32
C VAL A 316 12.70 5.87 12.95
N ARG A 317 13.47 5.30 13.88
CA ARG A 317 14.82 4.79 13.63
C ARG A 317 14.73 3.28 13.42
N PRO A 318 15.05 2.76 12.23
CA PRO A 318 15.12 1.32 12.01
C PRO A 318 16.35 0.73 12.74
N ASP A 319 16.24 -0.52 13.17
CA ASP A 319 17.29 -1.27 13.88
C ASP A 319 18.47 -1.65 12.98
N GLN A 320 18.27 -1.63 11.67
CA GLN A 320 19.26 -1.92 10.64
C GLN A 320 18.97 -1.09 9.37
N PRO A 321 19.88 -1.05 8.37
CA PRO A 321 19.64 -0.31 7.13
C PRO A 321 18.31 -0.67 6.48
N TYR A 322 17.53 0.35 6.13
CA TYR A 322 16.20 0.20 5.54
C TYR A 322 16.22 0.71 4.09
N PRO A 323 16.17 -0.16 3.06
CA PRO A 323 16.48 0.20 1.68
C PRO A 323 15.25 0.72 0.91
N PHE A 324 14.75 1.91 1.27
CA PHE A 324 13.61 2.54 0.60
C PHE A 324 14.02 3.58 -0.44
N LEU A 325 13.12 3.87 -1.37
CA LEU A 325 13.20 5.00 -2.30
C LEU A 325 12.12 6.03 -2.00
N ALA A 326 12.37 7.28 -2.36
CA ALA A 326 11.38 8.35 -2.25
C ALA A 326 10.10 8.01 -3.03
N GLY A 327 8.94 8.32 -2.44
CA GLY A 327 7.63 8.01 -2.98
C GLY A 327 7.08 6.62 -2.63
N GLN A 328 7.93 5.70 -2.17
CA GLN A 328 7.49 4.38 -1.69
C GLN A 328 6.75 4.46 -0.34
N TYR A 329 6.19 3.32 0.05
CA TYR A 329 5.55 3.08 1.34
C TYR A 329 6.02 1.78 1.97
N THR A 330 5.65 1.55 3.22
CA THR A 330 5.81 0.24 3.89
C THR A 330 4.55 -0.13 4.65
N SER A 331 4.36 -1.42 4.91
CA SER A 331 3.36 -1.87 5.88
C SER A 331 3.91 -1.75 7.30
N LEU A 332 3.13 -1.20 8.21
CA LEU A 332 3.48 -0.96 9.60
C LEU A 332 2.56 -1.75 10.53
N GLU A 333 3.14 -2.47 11.49
CA GLU A 333 2.45 -3.11 12.62
C GLU A 333 2.82 -2.39 13.92
N THR A 334 1.81 -2.14 14.77
CA THR A 334 2.00 -1.49 16.07
C THR A 334 1.90 -2.51 17.21
N PRO A 335 2.58 -2.29 18.34
CA PRO A 335 2.53 -3.22 19.48
C PRO A 335 1.14 -3.31 20.12
N TRP A 336 0.27 -2.33 19.88
CA TRP A 336 -1.08 -2.26 20.45
C TRP A 336 -2.13 -3.01 19.64
N TRP A 337 -1.85 -3.25 18.36
CA TRP A 337 -2.73 -3.93 17.42
C TRP A 337 -1.92 -4.95 16.60
N PRO A 338 -1.44 -6.03 17.24
CA PRO A 338 -0.63 -7.03 16.57
C PRO A 338 -1.40 -7.70 15.42
N ARG A 339 -0.67 -8.05 14.37
CA ARG A 339 -1.14 -8.63 13.09
C ARG A 339 -2.02 -7.72 12.25
N ILE A 340 -2.17 -6.45 12.65
CA ILE A 340 -2.95 -5.46 11.91
C ILE A 340 -1.98 -4.51 11.22
N TRP A 341 -1.60 -4.87 9.99
CA TRP A 341 -0.67 -4.10 9.17
C TRP A 341 -1.42 -3.02 8.38
N ARG A 342 -0.86 -1.81 8.34
CA ARG A 342 -1.37 -0.70 7.51
C ARG A 342 -0.25 -0.03 6.74
N HIS A 343 -0.53 0.42 5.53
CA HIS A 343 0.46 1.04 4.67
C HIS A 343 0.63 2.52 5.00
N TYR A 344 1.87 2.97 5.09
CA TYR A 344 2.25 4.36 5.27
C TYR A 344 3.40 4.71 4.35
N SER A 345 3.23 5.79 3.57
CA SER A 345 4.27 6.32 2.69
C SER A 345 5.38 7.00 3.48
N PHE A 346 6.61 6.89 2.97
CA PHE A 346 7.74 7.65 3.50
C PHE A 346 7.54 9.14 3.18
N ALA A 347 7.82 10.00 4.16
CA ALA A 347 7.61 11.44 4.09
C ALA A 347 8.89 12.26 3.87
N SER A 348 9.98 11.58 3.51
CA SER A 348 11.29 12.15 3.19
C SER A 348 12.02 11.29 2.16
N ALA A 349 12.99 11.86 1.47
CA ALA A 349 13.97 11.07 0.72
C ALA A 349 14.87 10.26 1.69
N PRO A 350 15.58 9.22 1.22
CA PRO A 350 16.56 8.50 2.03
C PRO A 350 17.67 9.42 2.54
N ARG A 351 17.84 9.51 3.86
CA ARG A 351 18.83 10.39 4.51
C ARG A 351 19.98 9.61 5.10
N SER A 352 21.11 10.29 5.30
CA SER A 352 22.32 9.70 5.91
C SER A 352 22.15 9.32 7.38
N ASP A 353 21.18 9.89 8.08
CA ASP A 353 20.82 9.52 9.46
C ASP A 353 19.98 8.23 9.54
N GLY A 354 19.51 7.71 8.40
CA GLY A 354 18.69 6.50 8.30
C GLY A 354 17.29 6.64 8.91
N LEU A 355 16.85 7.83 9.27
CA LEU A 355 15.55 8.05 9.89
C LEU A 355 14.42 7.99 8.85
N LEU A 356 13.32 7.38 9.25
CA LEU A 356 12.09 7.27 8.47
C LEU A 356 11.05 8.22 9.06
N SER A 357 10.26 8.88 8.23
CA SER A 357 9.17 9.76 8.68
C SER A 357 7.86 9.36 8.05
N PHE A 358 6.80 9.30 8.85
CA PHE A 358 5.45 8.95 8.42
C PHE A 358 4.46 10.03 8.85
N HIS A 359 3.65 10.54 7.92
CA HIS A 359 2.55 11.43 8.25
C HIS A 359 1.26 10.59 8.39
N VAL A 360 0.68 10.60 9.58
CA VAL A 360 -0.43 9.72 9.95
C VAL A 360 -1.65 10.56 10.27
N LYS A 361 -2.77 10.32 9.56
CA LYS A 361 -4.09 10.86 9.89
C LYS A 361 -4.91 9.82 10.65
N ALA A 362 -5.43 10.19 11.81
CA ALA A 362 -6.38 9.39 12.57
C ALA A 362 -7.68 9.27 11.76
N VAL A 363 -8.10 8.02 11.52
CA VAL A 363 -9.36 7.73 10.83
C VAL A 363 -10.38 7.35 11.89
N PRO A 364 -11.63 7.84 11.84
CA PRO A 364 -12.67 7.42 12.79
C PRO A 364 -12.74 5.89 12.91
N ALA A 365 -12.74 5.39 14.14
CA ALA A 365 -12.69 3.95 14.47
C ALA A 365 -11.47 3.15 13.93
N GLY A 366 -10.47 3.82 13.34
CA GLY A 366 -9.26 3.17 12.81
C GLY A 366 -8.28 2.78 13.91
N TRP A 367 -8.09 1.47 14.13
CA TRP A 367 -7.25 0.97 15.24
C TRP A 367 -5.79 1.46 15.19
N VAL A 368 -5.12 1.24 14.05
CA VAL A 368 -3.68 1.55 13.90
C VAL A 368 -3.44 3.05 13.83
N SER A 369 -4.24 3.78 13.04
CA SER A 369 -4.06 5.22 12.87
C SER A 369 -4.34 6.02 14.15
N ASN A 370 -5.39 5.68 14.90
CA ASN A 370 -5.63 6.32 16.20
C ASN A 370 -4.52 6.01 17.20
N ALA A 371 -3.99 4.78 17.20
CA ALA A 371 -2.89 4.42 18.10
C ALA A 371 -1.61 5.20 17.76
N LEU A 372 -1.26 5.32 16.47
CA LEU A 372 -0.10 6.11 16.05
C LEU A 372 -0.25 7.61 16.36
N VAL A 373 -1.43 8.19 16.15
CA VAL A 373 -1.63 9.64 16.39
C VAL A 373 -1.72 9.96 17.88
N HIS A 374 -2.49 9.20 18.66
CA HIS A 374 -2.84 9.60 20.03
C HIS A 374 -2.04 8.86 21.11
N ARG A 375 -1.56 7.65 20.82
CA ARG A 375 -0.92 6.77 21.82
C ARG A 375 0.59 6.65 21.67
N ALA A 376 1.12 6.62 20.44
CA ALA A 376 2.55 6.43 20.20
C ALA A 376 3.40 7.53 20.87
N ARG A 377 4.54 7.14 21.42
CA ARG A 377 5.52 8.01 22.09
C ARG A 377 6.94 7.59 21.68
N PRO A 378 7.93 8.49 21.81
CA PRO A 378 9.32 8.10 21.69
C PRO A 378 9.66 6.92 22.61
N GLY A 379 10.42 5.96 22.08
CA GLY A 379 10.77 4.69 22.73
C GLY A 379 9.85 3.51 22.40
N ASP A 380 8.66 3.75 21.83
CA ASP A 380 7.82 2.65 21.33
C ASP A 380 8.47 1.95 20.14
N VAL A 381 8.38 0.61 20.10
CA VAL A 381 8.90 -0.20 18.99
C VAL A 381 7.76 -0.68 18.12
N ILE A 382 7.84 -0.36 16.83
CA ILE A 382 6.94 -0.82 15.78
C ILE A 382 7.67 -1.80 14.84
N ARG A 383 6.91 -2.50 14.00
CA ARG A 383 7.47 -3.33 12.92
C ARG A 383 7.15 -2.74 11.57
N LEU A 384 8.15 -2.77 10.69
CA LEU A 384 8.06 -2.31 9.30
C LEU A 384 8.26 -3.52 8.38
N GLY A 385 7.37 -3.69 7.40
CA GLY A 385 7.54 -4.67 6.33
C GLY A 385 8.58 -4.18 5.32
N SER A 386 8.75 -4.88 4.21
CA SER A 386 9.59 -4.41 3.10
C SER A 386 9.02 -3.14 2.46
N PRO A 387 9.87 -2.22 1.95
CA PRO A 387 9.40 -1.11 1.14
C PRO A 387 8.71 -1.61 -0.13
N SER A 388 7.70 -0.88 -0.58
CA SER A 388 6.86 -1.20 -1.73
C SER A 388 6.33 0.09 -2.37
N GLY A 389 5.80 -0.03 -3.59
CA GLY A 389 5.29 1.11 -4.35
C GLY A 389 6.19 1.46 -5.53
N SER A 390 5.55 2.02 -6.56
CA SER A 390 6.15 2.33 -7.86
C SER A 390 6.23 3.83 -8.15
N MET A 391 5.76 4.67 -7.21
CA MET A 391 5.71 6.12 -7.34
C MET A 391 7.09 6.79 -7.14
N THR A 392 8.13 6.29 -7.80
CA THR A 392 9.52 6.77 -7.73
C THR A 392 9.88 7.63 -8.93
N VAL A 393 10.80 8.59 -8.77
CA VAL A 393 11.28 9.45 -9.88
C VAL A 393 12.27 8.72 -10.77
N ASP A 394 12.09 8.82 -12.08
CA ASP A 394 13.12 8.49 -13.06
C ASP A 394 14.03 9.70 -13.32
N HIS A 395 15.21 9.67 -12.70
CA HIS A 395 16.25 10.70 -12.84
C HIS A 395 17.01 10.67 -14.16
N SER A 396 16.75 9.69 -15.05
CA SER A 396 17.34 9.63 -16.39
C SER A 396 16.56 10.42 -17.45
N SER A 397 15.30 10.76 -17.17
CA SER A 397 14.46 11.64 -17.98
C SER A 397 14.80 13.12 -17.74
N ASP A 398 14.32 14.03 -18.58
CA ASP A 398 14.34 15.49 -18.33
C ASP A 398 12.92 16.05 -18.09
N SER A 399 11.92 15.17 -18.05
CA SER A 399 10.51 15.55 -17.90
C SER A 399 10.23 16.25 -16.56
N GLY A 400 9.46 17.33 -16.57
CA GLY A 400 9.00 17.97 -15.33
C GLY A 400 8.15 17.04 -14.46
N LEU A 401 7.97 17.37 -13.19
CA LEU A 401 7.08 16.61 -12.28
C LEU A 401 5.83 17.42 -11.95
N LEU A 402 4.67 16.83 -12.19
CA LEU A 402 3.38 17.39 -11.80
C LEU A 402 2.83 16.56 -10.64
N CYS A 403 2.90 17.09 -9.42
CA CYS A 403 2.58 16.39 -8.20
C CYS A 403 1.26 16.87 -7.60
N LEU A 404 0.30 15.96 -7.41
CA LEU A 404 -0.99 16.23 -6.79
C LEU A 404 -1.04 15.52 -5.42
N GLY A 405 -0.98 16.27 -4.33
CA GLY A 405 -1.04 15.76 -2.96
C GLY A 405 -2.35 16.13 -2.28
N GLY A 406 -3.04 15.17 -1.66
CA GLY A 406 -4.27 15.40 -0.91
C GLY A 406 -4.16 15.00 0.55
N GLY A 407 -4.38 15.92 1.49
CA GLY A 407 -4.26 15.62 2.93
C GLY A 407 -2.89 15.03 3.27
N THR A 408 -2.83 13.83 3.86
CA THR A 408 -1.55 13.14 4.14
C THR A 408 -0.84 12.58 2.91
N GLY A 409 -1.48 12.59 1.74
CA GLY A 409 -0.83 12.29 0.46
C GLY A 409 0.27 13.27 0.06
N ILE A 410 0.40 14.40 0.75
CA ILE A 410 1.55 15.29 0.61
C ILE A 410 2.87 14.64 1.07
N ALA A 411 2.83 13.64 1.95
CA ALA A 411 4.02 12.99 2.50
C ALA A 411 4.93 12.38 1.41
N PRO A 412 4.45 11.46 0.55
CA PRO A 412 5.30 10.93 -0.51
C PRO A 412 5.65 11.99 -1.56
N ILE A 413 4.79 12.98 -1.82
CA ILE A 413 5.12 14.09 -2.73
C ILE A 413 6.32 14.90 -2.21
N LYS A 414 6.33 15.21 -0.91
CA LYS A 414 7.47 15.86 -0.25
C LYS A 414 8.73 15.01 -0.37
N ALA A 415 8.62 13.68 -0.19
CA ALA A 415 9.76 12.78 -0.38
C ALA A 415 10.34 12.88 -1.80
N LEU A 416 9.48 12.91 -2.83
CA LEU A 416 9.91 13.06 -4.23
C LEU A 416 10.57 14.42 -4.50
N VAL A 417 10.07 15.50 -3.88
CA VAL A 417 10.68 16.83 -3.97
C VAL A 417 12.07 16.84 -3.33
N GLU A 418 12.23 16.25 -2.15
CA GLU A 418 13.54 16.11 -1.49
C GLU A 418 14.51 15.29 -2.36
N ASP A 419 14.03 14.21 -2.98
CA ASP A 419 14.82 13.33 -3.85
C ASP A 419 15.34 14.06 -5.11
N VAL A 420 14.50 14.86 -5.76
CA VAL A 420 14.92 15.73 -6.89
C VAL A 420 15.96 16.78 -6.45
N ALA A 421 15.83 17.30 -5.22
CA ALA A 421 16.80 18.27 -4.70
C ALA A 421 18.20 17.65 -4.49
N GLU A 422 18.27 16.37 -4.12
CA GLU A 422 19.52 15.64 -3.86
C GLU A 422 20.26 15.19 -5.13
N HIS A 423 19.54 14.83 -6.20
CA HIS A 423 20.13 14.25 -7.42
C HIS A 423 20.72 15.27 -8.41
N GLY A 424 20.77 16.56 -8.06
CA GLY A 424 21.56 17.59 -8.74
C GLY A 424 21.04 18.04 -10.12
N GLN A 425 20.20 17.26 -10.79
CA GLN A 425 19.53 17.61 -12.04
C GLN A 425 18.16 18.22 -11.76
N ARG A 426 18.13 19.55 -11.66
CA ARG A 426 16.96 20.32 -11.24
C ARG A 426 16.02 20.54 -12.43
N ARG A 427 14.93 19.78 -12.46
CA ARG A 427 13.80 19.91 -13.38
C ARG A 427 12.64 20.69 -12.75
N PRO A 428 11.73 21.30 -13.53
CA PRO A 428 10.54 21.94 -13.00
C PRO A 428 9.68 20.95 -12.19
N VAL A 429 9.27 21.35 -11.00
CA VAL A 429 8.36 20.57 -10.16
C VAL A 429 7.18 21.43 -9.72
N GLU A 430 5.98 20.98 -10.03
CA GLU A 430 4.73 21.67 -9.81
C GLU A 430 3.89 20.88 -8.82
N VAL A 431 3.76 21.37 -7.59
CA VAL A 431 2.99 20.72 -6.53
C VAL A 431 1.65 21.41 -6.35
N PHE A 432 0.56 20.68 -6.53
CA PHE A 432 -0.78 21.08 -6.13
C PHE A 432 -1.15 20.35 -4.83
N TYR A 433 -1.25 21.10 -3.74
CA TYR A 433 -1.58 20.55 -2.43
C TYR A 433 -3.05 20.84 -2.12
N GLY A 434 -3.89 19.82 -2.32
CA GLY A 434 -5.33 19.86 -2.11
C GLY A 434 -5.74 19.55 -0.67
N ALA A 435 -6.68 20.33 -0.15
CA ALA A 435 -7.28 20.11 1.17
C ALA A 435 -8.72 20.62 1.25
N ARG A 436 -9.50 20.16 2.25
CA ARG A 436 -10.90 20.59 2.43
C ARG A 436 -10.99 21.94 3.14
N THR A 437 -10.06 22.19 4.05
CA THR A 437 -9.95 23.44 4.81
C THR A 437 -8.49 23.87 4.86
N ASP A 438 -8.23 25.14 5.16
CA ASP A 438 -6.87 25.65 5.33
C ASP A 438 -6.09 24.87 6.41
N HIS A 439 -6.80 24.43 7.46
CA HIS A 439 -6.22 23.65 8.56
C HIS A 439 -5.77 22.24 8.13
N ASP A 440 -6.36 21.69 7.07
CA ASP A 440 -5.97 20.38 6.53
C ASP A 440 -4.66 20.46 5.70
N LEU A 441 -4.15 21.66 5.38
CA LEU A 441 -2.84 21.90 4.78
C LEU A 441 -1.71 21.88 5.84
N TYR A 442 -1.72 20.90 6.72
CA TYR A 442 -0.92 20.86 7.96
C TYR A 442 0.62 20.91 7.78
N ASP A 443 1.15 20.64 6.59
CA ASP A 443 2.59 20.71 6.29
C ASP A 443 2.93 21.75 5.21
N ILE A 444 2.03 22.71 4.95
CA ILE A 444 2.23 23.74 3.92
C ILE A 444 3.48 24.58 4.16
N ASP A 445 3.78 24.93 5.41
CA ASP A 445 4.96 25.73 5.73
C ASP A 445 6.26 25.01 5.35
N THR A 446 6.31 23.68 5.47
CA THR A 446 7.45 22.88 5.02
C THR A 446 7.59 22.94 3.51
N MET A 447 6.49 22.80 2.77
CA MET A 447 6.50 22.87 1.31
C MET A 447 6.89 24.27 0.80
N LEU A 448 6.40 25.34 1.43
CA LEU A 448 6.76 26.71 1.08
C LEU A 448 8.23 27.02 1.38
N ARG A 449 8.80 26.49 2.47
CA ARG A 449 10.25 26.58 2.74
C ARG A 449 11.09 25.85 1.68
N LEU A 450 10.65 24.68 1.23
CA LEU A 450 11.29 23.98 0.12
C LEU A 450 11.26 24.83 -1.14
N GLN A 451 10.12 25.43 -1.49
CA GLN A 451 10.01 26.34 -2.64
C GLN A 451 10.95 27.55 -2.54
N GLN A 452 11.07 28.16 -1.35
CA GLN A 452 12.01 29.27 -1.14
C GLN A 452 13.47 28.86 -1.36
N THR A 453 13.81 27.60 -1.05
CA THR A 453 15.16 27.05 -1.21
C THR A 453 15.43 26.60 -2.65
N HIS A 454 14.38 26.25 -3.39
CA HIS A 454 14.45 25.59 -4.69
C HIS A 454 13.64 26.34 -5.75
N PRO A 455 14.27 27.18 -6.59
CA PRO A 455 13.56 28.02 -7.56
C PRO A 455 12.86 27.25 -8.69
N TRP A 456 13.17 25.95 -8.83
CA TRP A 456 12.52 25.04 -9.78
C TRP A 456 11.24 24.42 -9.24
N LEU A 457 10.93 24.63 -7.94
CA LEU A 457 9.74 24.10 -7.28
C LEU A 457 8.69 25.22 -7.17
N ALA A 458 7.46 24.93 -7.55
CA ALA A 458 6.31 25.78 -7.27
C ALA A 458 5.19 24.99 -6.57
N VAL A 459 4.74 25.50 -5.44
CA VAL A 459 3.73 24.89 -4.55
C VAL A 459 2.47 25.75 -4.58
N ARG A 460 1.35 25.14 -4.96
CA ARG A 460 0.02 25.75 -5.04
C ARG A 460 -0.91 25.06 -4.05
N PRO A 461 -1.18 25.68 -2.89
CA PRO A 461 -2.22 25.21 -1.99
C PRO A 461 -3.60 25.45 -2.63
N ILE A 462 -4.42 24.40 -2.70
CA ILE A 462 -5.80 24.46 -3.20
C ILE A 462 -6.71 24.01 -2.08
N VAL A 463 -7.53 24.94 -1.58
CA VAL A 463 -8.54 24.63 -0.57
C VAL A 463 -9.89 24.62 -1.22
N ASP A 464 -10.60 23.50 -1.06
CA ASP A 464 -11.97 23.33 -1.56
C ASP A 464 -12.96 24.13 -0.70
N GLN A 465 -12.86 25.46 -0.73
CA GLN A 465 -13.84 26.35 -0.14
C GLN A 465 -15.10 26.30 -1.02
N GLN A 466 -16.12 25.59 -0.54
CA GLN A 466 -17.48 25.62 -1.10
C GLN A 466 -17.62 25.05 -2.53
N ALA A 467 -16.79 24.08 -2.94
CA ALA A 467 -16.88 23.42 -4.26
C ALA A 467 -16.56 24.31 -5.48
N HIS A 468 -15.89 25.46 -5.28
CA HIS A 468 -15.61 26.42 -6.36
C HIS A 468 -14.28 26.18 -7.09
N LEU A 469 -13.29 25.58 -6.44
CA LEU A 469 -11.99 25.24 -7.04
C LEU A 469 -11.66 23.79 -6.73
N GLN A 470 -12.04 22.89 -7.63
CA GLN A 470 -11.62 21.49 -7.54
C GLN A 470 -10.17 21.39 -8.03
N LEU A 471 -9.35 20.59 -7.35
CA LEU A 471 -7.94 20.35 -7.69
C LEU A 471 -7.72 20.05 -9.19
N PRO A 472 -8.56 19.23 -9.86
CA PRO A 472 -8.55 19.09 -11.32
C PRO A 472 -8.62 20.40 -12.10
N ASP A 473 -9.53 21.31 -11.74
CA ASP A 473 -9.77 22.55 -12.49
C ASP A 473 -8.57 23.49 -12.38
N ALA A 474 -8.00 23.60 -11.18
CA ALA A 474 -6.76 24.35 -10.97
C ALA A 474 -5.64 23.78 -11.86
N VAL A 475 -5.46 22.46 -11.91
CA VAL A 475 -4.44 21.85 -12.76
C VAL A 475 -4.63 22.21 -14.24
N ARG A 476 -5.87 22.27 -14.75
CA ARG A 476 -6.11 22.64 -16.16
C ARG A 476 -5.71 24.08 -16.48
N GLU A 477 -5.88 25.00 -15.53
CA GLU A 477 -5.61 26.43 -15.72
C GLU A 477 -4.11 26.75 -15.86
N TYR A 478 -3.25 26.02 -15.17
CA TYR A 478 -1.80 26.27 -15.16
C TYR A 478 -1.01 25.54 -16.27
N GLY A 479 -1.67 24.69 -17.06
CA GLY A 479 -1.02 23.91 -18.14
C GLY A 479 -0.53 24.76 -19.32
N PRO A 480 0.05 24.12 -20.36
CA PRO A 480 0.02 22.68 -20.67
C PRO A 480 1.04 21.82 -19.89
N TRP A 481 0.78 20.50 -19.82
CA TRP A 481 1.55 19.53 -19.03
C TRP A 481 2.13 18.35 -19.83
N ASN A 482 2.20 18.47 -21.14
CA ASN A 482 2.65 17.41 -22.06
C ASN A 482 4.10 16.94 -21.81
N GLU A 483 4.94 17.78 -21.19
CA GLU A 483 6.34 17.45 -20.86
C GLU A 483 6.52 16.94 -19.42
N TYR A 484 5.42 16.70 -18.69
CA TYR A 484 5.44 16.32 -17.29
C TYR A 484 5.08 14.86 -17.05
N ASP A 485 5.74 14.27 -16.05
CA ASP A 485 5.32 13.04 -15.40
C ASP A 485 4.44 13.40 -14.20
N ALA A 486 3.25 12.80 -14.12
CA ALA A 486 2.30 13.10 -13.05
C ALA A 486 2.40 12.09 -11.89
N TYR A 487 2.33 12.60 -10.67
CA TYR A 487 2.39 11.82 -9.43
C TYR A 487 1.21 12.19 -8.53
N LEU A 488 0.38 11.23 -8.13
CA LEU A 488 -0.82 11.49 -7.34
C LEU A 488 -0.83 10.68 -6.05
N SER A 489 -1.11 11.34 -4.93
CA SER A 489 -1.31 10.68 -3.65
C SER A 489 -2.34 11.42 -2.81
N GLY A 490 -3.29 10.68 -2.24
CA GLY A 490 -4.38 11.25 -1.45
C GLY A 490 -5.60 10.34 -1.34
N PRO A 491 -6.76 10.87 -0.96
CA PRO A 491 -8.00 10.10 -0.87
C PRO A 491 -8.37 9.44 -2.21
N PRO A 492 -8.97 8.23 -2.24
CA PRO A 492 -9.27 7.51 -3.48
C PRO A 492 -10.11 8.30 -4.50
N GLY A 493 -11.07 9.10 -4.01
CA GLY A 493 -11.88 9.97 -4.87
C GLY A 493 -11.05 11.05 -5.57
N MET A 494 -10.06 11.63 -4.88
CA MET A 494 -9.14 12.59 -5.47
C MET A 494 -8.23 11.92 -6.51
N ILE A 495 -7.69 10.73 -6.22
CA ILE A 495 -6.82 10.01 -7.17
C ILE A 495 -7.60 9.72 -8.45
N ARG A 496 -8.80 9.14 -8.35
CA ARG A 496 -9.64 8.85 -9.54
C ARG A 496 -9.92 10.10 -10.36
N ASN A 497 -10.45 11.15 -9.73
CA ASN A 497 -10.78 12.39 -10.42
C ASN A 497 -9.53 13.08 -11.02
N GLY A 498 -8.39 12.99 -10.34
CA GLY A 498 -7.12 13.53 -10.81
C GLY A 498 -6.59 12.79 -12.02
N VAL A 499 -6.61 11.44 -12.00
CA VAL A 499 -6.20 10.62 -13.15
C VAL A 499 -7.06 10.95 -14.38
N ASP A 500 -8.38 11.03 -14.21
CA ASP A 500 -9.28 11.36 -15.32
C ASP A 500 -8.97 12.76 -15.88
N ALA A 501 -8.78 13.75 -15.01
CA ALA A 501 -8.46 15.11 -15.43
C ALA A 501 -7.11 15.22 -16.17
N LEU A 502 -6.09 14.49 -15.71
CA LEU A 502 -4.77 14.48 -16.34
C LEU A 502 -4.79 13.80 -17.72
N ARG A 503 -5.61 12.76 -17.87
CA ARG A 503 -5.86 12.13 -19.17
C ARG A 503 -6.57 13.08 -20.13
N ASP A 504 -7.61 13.78 -19.65
CA ASP A 504 -8.38 14.73 -20.45
C ASP A 504 -7.53 15.88 -21.01
N ILE A 505 -6.52 16.33 -20.25
CA ILE A 505 -5.58 17.38 -20.69
C ILE A 505 -4.36 16.84 -21.43
N GLY A 506 -4.33 15.52 -21.72
CA GLY A 506 -3.40 14.91 -22.65
C GLY A 506 -2.13 14.31 -22.06
N ILE A 507 -2.05 14.08 -20.74
CA ILE A 507 -0.92 13.33 -20.16
C ILE A 507 -1.09 11.84 -20.48
N PRO A 508 -0.09 11.17 -21.10
CA PRO A 508 -0.13 9.74 -21.37
C PRO A 508 -0.30 8.91 -20.09
N VAL A 509 -1.09 7.84 -20.14
CA VAL A 509 -1.44 7.02 -18.96
C VAL A 509 -0.20 6.40 -18.30
N ASP A 510 0.79 6.00 -19.10
CA ASP A 510 2.08 5.46 -18.66
C ASP A 510 2.96 6.48 -17.93
N ARG A 511 2.63 7.78 -18.02
CA ARG A 511 3.29 8.88 -17.31
C ARG A 511 2.51 9.36 -16.09
N ILE A 512 1.39 8.73 -15.76
CA ILE A 512 0.58 9.02 -14.56
C ILE A 512 0.86 7.93 -13.52
N ARG A 513 1.48 8.31 -12.40
CA ARG A 513 1.89 7.40 -11.33
C ARG A 513 1.07 7.64 -10.06
N HIS A 514 0.53 6.57 -9.49
CA HIS A 514 -0.09 6.55 -8.18
C HIS A 514 -0.06 5.13 -7.63
N ASP A 515 0.12 4.97 -6.33
CA ASP A 515 -0.09 3.69 -5.66
C ASP A 515 -1.57 3.59 -5.24
N SER A 516 -2.36 2.71 -5.85
CA SER A 516 -3.80 2.63 -5.54
C SER A 516 -4.05 1.91 -4.21
N VAL A 517 -5.02 2.38 -3.42
CA VAL A 517 -5.42 1.73 -2.14
C VAL A 517 -5.93 0.30 -2.36
N GLU A 518 -6.49 0.02 -3.53
CA GLU A 518 -6.94 -1.31 -3.94
C GLU A 518 -5.77 -2.24 -4.29
N GLU A 519 -4.71 -1.74 -4.94
CA GLU A 519 -3.45 -2.47 -5.14
C GLU A 519 -2.63 -2.59 -3.85
N LEU A 520 -2.77 -1.64 -2.92
CA LEU A 520 -2.20 -1.68 -1.56
C LEU A 520 -2.86 -2.76 -0.70
N VAL A 521 -4.19 -2.92 -0.82
CA VAL A 521 -4.88 -4.11 -0.29
C VAL A 521 -4.43 -5.35 -1.06
N ALA A 522 -4.05 -5.20 -2.34
CA ALA A 522 -3.56 -6.29 -3.18
C ALA A 522 -2.05 -6.64 -3.02
N THR A 523 -1.29 -5.86 -2.27
CA THR A 523 0.15 -6.03 -2.01
C THR A 523 0.45 -6.11 -0.51
N GLY A 524 -0.55 -5.81 0.31
CA GLY A 524 -0.87 -6.56 1.51
C GLY A 524 -1.76 -7.79 1.27
N ASN A 525 -1.98 -8.19 0.00
CA ASN A 525 -2.41 -9.55 -0.34
C ASN A 525 -1.34 -10.50 0.16
#